data_AF-A0A537V6W6-F1
#
_entry.id   AF-A0A537V6W6-F1
#
_cell.length_a   1.000
_cell.length_b   1.000
_cell.length_c   1.000
_cell.angle_alpha   90.00
_cell.angle_beta   90.00
_cell.angle_gamma   90.00
#
_symmetry.space_group_name_H-M   'P 1'
#
loop_
_entity.id
_entity.type
_entity.pdbx_description
1 polymer ?
#
loop_
_entity_poly.entity_id
_entity_poly.type
_entity_poly.pdbx_seq_one_letter_code
_entity_poly.pdbx_strand_id
1 'polypeptide(L)'
;MKPTDISTPDYFHKVVDCQWACPAHTPVPEYIRLIAAGRYSDAYMVNWKSNVFPGILGRTCDRPCEPACRRVRVENEPVAICRLKRVAADFKDDIRARLPKPAAAKNGKRIALVGGGPASLTVARDLAPLGYHCVVFDQDPKAG
;
A
#
# COMPACT_ATOMS: atom_id res chain seq x y z
N MET A 1 5.55 20.98 -30.18
CA MET A 1 5.11 20.08 -29.09
C MET A 1 3.71 20.50 -28.69
N LYS A 2 2.73 19.60 -28.64
CA LYS A 2 1.37 19.96 -28.20
C LYS A 2 1.42 20.32 -26.71
N PRO A 3 0.76 21.41 -26.26
CA PRO A 3 0.63 21.72 -24.84
C PRO A 3 0.00 20.54 -24.12
N THR A 4 0.53 20.22 -22.95
CA THR A 4 -0.06 19.21 -22.07
C THR A 4 -1.42 19.70 -21.57
N ASP A 5 -2.46 18.90 -21.76
CA ASP A 5 -3.76 19.13 -21.15
C ASP A 5 -3.72 18.77 -19.65
N ILE A 6 -3.87 19.78 -18.80
CA ILE A 6 -3.87 19.69 -17.34
C ILE A 6 -5.27 19.81 -16.73
N SER A 7 -6.32 19.83 -17.56
CA SER A 7 -7.71 19.94 -17.10
C SER A 7 -8.15 18.74 -16.25
N THR A 8 -7.52 17.58 -16.45
CA THR A 8 -7.77 16.35 -15.70
C THR A 8 -6.62 16.05 -14.72
N PRO A 9 -6.88 15.91 -13.41
CA PRO A 9 -5.84 15.58 -12.42
C PRO A 9 -5.13 14.26 -12.71
N ASP A 10 -5.81 13.32 -13.37
CA ASP A 10 -5.29 12.02 -13.78
C ASP A 10 -4.04 12.13 -14.67
N TYR A 11 -3.90 13.22 -15.42
CA TYR A 11 -2.67 13.50 -16.19
C TYR A 11 -1.43 13.46 -15.29
N PHE A 12 -1.49 14.11 -14.12
CA PHE A 12 -0.37 14.18 -13.17
C PHE A 12 -0.07 12.84 -12.50
N HIS A 13 -1.08 11.99 -12.35
CA HIS A 13 -0.90 10.63 -11.84
C HIS A 13 -0.27 9.70 -12.90
N LYS A 14 -0.61 9.88 -14.18
CA LYS A 14 -0.05 9.11 -15.30
C LYS A 14 1.45 9.35 -15.52
N VAL A 15 2.00 10.49 -15.08
CA VAL A 15 3.43 10.83 -15.30
C VAL A 15 4.39 9.99 -14.45
N VAL A 16 3.87 9.22 -13.50
CA VAL A 16 4.62 8.29 -12.64
C VAL A 16 4.23 6.85 -12.99
N ASP A 17 4.76 6.34 -14.10
CA ASP A 17 4.41 5.04 -14.69
C ASP A 17 4.37 3.87 -13.68
N CYS A 18 5.33 3.80 -12.76
CA CYS A 18 5.38 2.72 -11.76
C CYS A 18 4.25 2.81 -10.72
N GLN A 19 3.80 4.01 -10.37
CA GLN A 19 2.63 4.22 -9.51
C GLN A 19 1.33 3.98 -10.27
N TRP A 20 1.27 4.40 -11.54
CA TRP A 20 0.11 4.16 -12.40
C TRP A 20 -0.12 2.67 -12.67
N ALA A 21 0.96 1.91 -12.92
CA ALA A 21 0.89 0.47 -13.16
C ALA A 21 0.61 -0.36 -11.89
N CYS A 22 0.72 0.24 -10.69
CA CYS A 22 0.37 -0.45 -9.46
C CYS A 22 -1.15 -0.40 -9.24
N PRO A 23 -1.85 -1.54 -9.05
CA PRO A 23 -3.29 -1.54 -8.79
C PRO A 23 -3.70 -0.77 -7.54
N ALA A 24 -2.80 -0.66 -6.55
CA ALA A 24 -3.02 0.08 -5.32
C ALA A 24 -2.59 1.56 -5.42
N HIS A 25 -2.11 2.02 -6.57
CA HIS A 25 -1.57 3.36 -6.80
C HIS A 25 -0.59 3.84 -5.71
N THR A 26 0.20 2.91 -5.19
CA THR A 26 1.14 3.19 -4.11
C THR A 26 2.21 4.20 -4.55
N PRO A 27 2.58 5.17 -3.71
CA PRO A 27 3.51 6.24 -4.09
C PRO A 27 4.96 5.74 -4.15
N VAL A 28 5.29 5.04 -5.24
CA VAL A 28 6.58 4.37 -5.47
C VAL A 28 7.79 5.29 -5.25
N PRO A 29 7.85 6.49 -5.84
CA PRO A 29 9.02 7.35 -5.69
C PRO A 29 9.22 7.84 -4.25
N GLU A 30 8.12 8.06 -3.51
CA GLU A 30 8.15 8.60 -2.16
C GLU A 30 8.81 7.64 -1.17
N TYR A 31 8.32 6.40 -1.08
CA TYR A 31 8.90 5.45 -0.13
C TYR A 31 10.30 5.01 -0.54
N ILE A 32 10.66 5.00 -1.83
CA ILE A 32 12.03 4.72 -2.27
C ILE A 32 12.99 5.80 -1.78
N ARG A 33 12.61 7.08 -1.85
CA ARG A 33 13.42 8.18 -1.28
C ARG A 33 13.59 8.04 0.23
N LEU A 34 12.54 7.63 0.94
CA LEU A 34 12.61 7.38 2.38
C LEU A 34 13.55 6.20 2.71
N ILE A 35 13.50 5.11 1.95
CA ILE A 35 14.43 3.98 2.09
C ILE A 35 15.88 4.43 1.85
N ALA A 36 16.12 5.22 0.80
CA ALA A 36 17.45 5.75 0.50
C ALA A 36 17.99 6.65 1.61
N ALA A 37 17.11 7.33 2.35
CA ALA A 37 17.45 8.13 3.52
C ALA A 37 17.54 7.33 4.84
N GLY A 38 17.44 5.98 4.80
CA GLY A 38 17.42 5.13 5.99
C GLY A 38 16.15 5.21 6.83
N ARG A 39 15.10 5.90 6.35
CA ARG A 39 13.84 6.12 7.05
C ARG A 39 12.84 4.98 6.77
N TYR A 40 13.20 3.75 7.15
CA TYR A 40 12.43 2.54 6.82
C TYR A 40 11.02 2.55 7.41
N SER A 41 10.86 2.98 8.66
CA SER A 41 9.56 3.10 9.33
C SER A 41 8.63 4.05 8.59
N ASP A 42 9.13 5.17 8.06
CA ASP A 42 8.33 6.12 7.30
C ASP A 42 7.98 5.57 5.92
N ALA A 43 8.94 4.95 5.24
CA ALA A 43 8.71 4.27 3.96
C ALA A 43 7.64 3.16 4.07
N TYR A 44 7.66 2.41 5.17
CA TYR A 44 6.64 1.41 5.46
C TYR A 44 5.27 2.05 5.64
N MET A 45 5.16 3.13 6.43
CA MET A 45 3.89 3.80 6.67
C MET A 45 3.30 4.43 5.41
N VAL A 46 4.14 4.96 4.52
CA VAL A 46 3.73 5.45 3.20
C VAL A 46 3.10 4.33 2.37
N ASN A 47 3.74 3.15 2.31
CA ASN A 47 3.16 1.98 1.65
C ASN A 47 1.86 1.51 2.34
N TRP A 48 1.85 1.51 3.68
CA TRP A 48 0.74 1.01 4.50
C TRP A 48 -0.57 1.77 4.29
N LYS A 49 -0.49 3.03 3.86
CA LYS A 49 -1.65 3.85 3.50
C LYS A 49 -2.42 3.27 2.31
N SER A 50 -1.71 2.81 1.28
CA SER A 50 -2.31 2.25 0.05
C SER A 50 -2.53 0.74 0.12
N ASN A 51 -1.76 0.02 0.93
CA ASN A 51 -1.87 -1.42 1.08
C ASN A 51 -1.60 -1.82 2.53
N VAL A 52 -2.54 -2.48 3.20
CA VAL A 52 -2.44 -2.80 4.63
C VAL A 52 -1.45 -3.93 4.96
N PHE A 53 -0.90 -4.62 3.95
CA PHE A 53 0.10 -5.68 4.07
C PHE A 53 1.40 -5.42 3.27
N PRO A 54 2.13 -4.30 3.48
CA PRO A 54 3.33 -4.00 2.69
C PRO A 54 4.40 -5.09 2.76
N GLY A 55 4.53 -5.75 3.93
CA GLY A 55 5.52 -6.81 4.14
C GLY A 55 5.24 -8.09 3.35
N ILE A 56 3.95 -8.44 3.16
CA ILE A 56 3.53 -9.56 2.32
C ILE A 56 3.77 -9.19 0.85
N LEU A 57 3.31 -8.01 0.42
CA LEU A 57 3.52 -7.56 -0.96
C LEU A 57 4.99 -7.47 -1.35
N GLY A 58 5.90 -7.07 -0.44
CA GLY A 58 7.34 -7.08 -0.70
C GLY A 58 7.92 -8.47 -1.01
N ARG A 59 7.14 -9.54 -0.80
CA ARG A 59 7.54 -10.94 -1.01
C ARG A 59 6.76 -11.61 -2.13
N THR A 60 5.47 -11.31 -2.26
CA THR A 60 4.57 -12.04 -3.17
C THR A 60 4.04 -11.23 -4.35
N CYS A 61 4.28 -9.91 -4.41
CA CYS A 61 3.75 -9.07 -5.48
C CYS A 61 4.28 -9.48 -6.86
N ASP A 62 3.38 -9.50 -7.86
CA ASP A 62 3.67 -9.76 -9.29
C ASP A 62 4.43 -8.62 -9.99
N ARG A 63 4.65 -7.51 -9.28
CA ARG A 63 5.51 -6.39 -9.70
C ARG A 63 5.12 -5.72 -11.03
N PRO A 64 3.85 -5.40 -11.31
CA PRO A 64 3.47 -4.70 -12.55
C PRO A 64 4.13 -3.31 -12.68
N CYS A 65 4.57 -2.74 -11.56
CA CYS A 65 5.30 -1.48 -11.50
C CYS A 65 6.75 -1.54 -12.01
N GLU A 66 7.39 -2.71 -12.05
CA GLU A 66 8.80 -2.85 -12.47
C GLU A 66 8.93 -2.79 -14.00
N PRO A 67 8.15 -3.53 -14.81
CA PRO A 67 8.15 -3.38 -16.27
C PRO A 67 7.78 -1.96 -16.74
N ALA A 68 6.92 -1.26 -15.99
CA ALA A 68 6.54 0.12 -16.27
C ALA A 68 7.58 1.16 -15.80
N CYS A 69 8.66 0.76 -15.13
CA CYS A 69 9.59 1.69 -14.52
C CYS A 69 10.29 2.55 -15.58
N ARG A 70 10.18 3.89 -15.48
CA ARG A 70 10.84 4.81 -16.42
C ARG A 70 12.35 4.62 -16.57
N ARG A 71 13.02 3.99 -15.60
CA ARG A 71 14.44 3.62 -15.68
C ARG A 71 14.74 2.74 -16.89
N VAL A 72 13.81 1.87 -17.30
CA VAL A 72 14.01 0.97 -18.46
C VAL A 72 14.08 1.69 -19.81
N ARG A 73 13.79 3.01 -19.84
CA ARG A 73 13.90 3.83 -21.05
C ARG A 73 15.35 4.27 -21.32
N VAL A 74 16.22 4.17 -20.33
CA VAL A 74 17.63 4.61 -20.39
C VAL A 74 18.59 3.49 -20.00
N GLU A 75 18.18 2.59 -19.11
CA GLU A 75 18.94 1.43 -18.65
C GLU A 75 18.20 0.13 -19.02
N ASN A 76 18.89 -1.02 -18.98
CA ASN A 76 18.27 -2.31 -19.25
C ASN A 76 17.50 -2.90 -18.06
N GLU A 77 17.69 -2.37 -16.85
CA GLU A 77 17.13 -2.93 -15.61
C GLU A 77 16.19 -1.94 -14.89
N PRO A 78 14.98 -2.38 -14.48
CA PRO A 78 14.10 -1.56 -13.67
C PRO A 78 14.62 -1.45 -12.24
N VAL A 79 14.07 -0.50 -11.48
CA VAL A 79 14.26 -0.49 -10.03
C VAL A 79 13.59 -1.73 -9.44
N ALA A 80 14.27 -2.43 -8.53
CA ALA A 80 13.72 -3.57 -7.79
C ALA A 80 12.71 -3.14 -6.71
N ILE A 81 11.61 -2.52 -7.14
CA ILE A 81 10.58 -1.89 -6.32
C ILE A 81 10.01 -2.85 -5.28
N CYS A 82 9.70 -4.10 -5.68
CA CYS A 82 9.13 -5.09 -4.76
C CYS A 82 10.11 -5.44 -3.63
N ARG A 83 11.40 -5.61 -3.96
CA ARG A 83 12.44 -5.89 -2.97
C ARG A 83 12.67 -4.72 -2.03
N LEU A 84 12.57 -3.48 -2.51
CA LEU A 84 12.65 -2.28 -1.67
C LEU A 84 11.49 -2.21 -0.67
N LYS A 85 10.27 -2.61 -1.06
CA LYS A 85 9.15 -2.74 -0.10
C LYS A 85 9.45 -3.74 1.01
N ARG A 86 10.05 -4.88 0.65
CA ARG A 86 10.52 -5.86 1.65
C ARG A 86 11.54 -5.25 2.59
N VAL A 87 12.53 -4.52 2.09
CA VAL A 87 13.52 -3.82 2.94
C VAL A 87 12.83 -2.88 3.93
N ALA A 88 11.88 -2.05 3.48
CA ALA A 88 11.13 -1.18 4.39
C ALA A 88 10.37 -1.97 5.48
N ALA A 89 9.81 -3.13 5.15
CA ALA A 89 9.10 -3.98 6.10
C ALA A 89 10.03 -4.74 7.06
N ASP A 90 11.23 -5.12 6.61
CA ASP A 90 12.18 -5.92 7.39
C ASP A 90 12.99 -5.04 8.36
N PHE A 91 13.24 -3.77 8.00
CA PHE A 91 14.05 -2.83 8.78
C PHE A 91 13.25 -1.73 9.50
N LYS A 92 11.91 -1.74 9.42
CA LYS A 92 11.11 -0.80 10.22
C LYS A 92 11.20 -1.12 11.71
N ASP A 93 11.04 -0.09 12.51
CA ASP A 93 10.82 -0.21 13.94
C ASP A 93 9.38 -0.64 14.26
N ASP A 94 9.05 -0.62 15.54
CA ASP A 94 7.66 -0.73 15.97
C ASP A 94 6.83 0.46 15.47
N ILE A 95 5.76 0.16 14.75
CA ILE A 95 4.85 1.13 14.16
C ILE A 95 3.50 1.17 14.86
N ARG A 96 3.25 0.37 15.92
CA ARG A 96 1.95 0.29 16.60
C ARG A 96 1.43 1.67 17.03
N ALA A 97 2.31 2.55 17.50
CA ALA A 97 1.97 3.92 17.88
C ALA A 97 1.55 4.82 16.71
N ARG A 98 1.93 4.46 15.47
CA ARG A 98 1.62 5.19 14.23
C ARG A 98 0.38 4.66 13.53
N LEU A 99 -0.15 3.50 13.96
CA LEU A 99 -1.34 2.92 13.37
C LEU A 99 -2.59 3.68 13.82
N PRO A 100 -3.61 3.80 12.96
CA PRO A 100 -4.91 4.34 13.35
C PRO A 100 -5.47 3.60 14.55
N LYS A 101 -5.93 4.35 15.55
CA LYS A 101 -6.64 3.77 16.68
C LYS A 101 -8.10 3.48 16.26
N PRO A 102 -8.73 2.43 16.79
CA PRO A 102 -10.17 2.25 16.66
C PRO A 102 -10.91 3.49 17.17
N ALA A 103 -12.07 3.79 16.59
CA ALA A 103 -12.88 4.91 17.08
C ALA A 103 -13.28 4.69 18.54
N ALA A 104 -13.22 5.76 19.33
CA ALA A 104 -13.63 5.74 20.74
C ALA A 104 -15.13 5.44 20.89
N ALA A 105 -15.97 6.01 20.01
CA ALA A 105 -17.40 5.75 19.94
C ALA A 105 -17.73 4.87 18.73
N LYS A 106 -18.60 3.88 18.94
CA LYS A 106 -19.16 3.09 17.85
C LYS A 106 -20.24 3.90 17.12
N ASN A 107 -20.32 3.74 15.81
CA ASN A 107 -21.30 4.43 14.97
C ASN A 107 -22.66 3.70 14.89
N GLY A 108 -22.83 2.63 15.67
CA GLY A 108 -24.05 1.82 15.72
C GLY A 108 -24.23 0.82 14.57
N LYS A 109 -23.39 0.85 13.52
CA LYS A 109 -23.49 -0.05 12.36
C LYS A 109 -22.63 -1.30 12.54
N ARG A 110 -23.19 -2.45 12.14
CA ARG A 110 -22.52 -3.76 12.19
C ARG A 110 -22.24 -4.26 10.78
N ILE A 111 -21.03 -4.79 10.57
CA ILE A 111 -20.56 -5.30 9.28
C ILE A 111 -20.08 -6.74 9.50
N ALA A 112 -20.62 -7.68 8.71
CA ALA A 112 -20.14 -9.05 8.63
C ALA A 112 -19.19 -9.17 7.43
N LEU A 113 -18.01 -9.74 7.65
CA LEU A 113 -16.99 -10.00 6.65
C LEU A 113 -16.81 -11.51 6.56
N VAL A 114 -16.98 -12.07 5.36
CA VAL A 114 -16.88 -13.52 5.13
C VAL A 114 -15.53 -13.83 4.47
N GLY A 115 -14.75 -14.71 5.09
CA GLY A 115 -13.35 -14.99 4.79
C GLY A 115 -12.40 -14.06 5.56
N GLY A 116 -11.38 -14.62 6.19
CA GLY A 116 -10.34 -13.94 6.97
C GLY A 116 -9.06 -13.66 6.18
N GLY A 117 -9.17 -13.59 4.86
CA GLY A 117 -8.06 -13.23 3.98
C GLY A 117 -7.83 -11.72 3.83
N PRO A 118 -6.87 -11.32 2.97
CA PRO A 118 -6.44 -9.93 2.84
C PRO A 118 -7.55 -8.93 2.48
N ALA A 119 -8.54 -9.35 1.69
CA ALA A 119 -9.65 -8.49 1.28
C ALA A 119 -10.49 -8.03 2.49
N SER A 120 -11.01 -8.98 3.27
CA SER A 120 -11.83 -8.70 4.45
C SER A 120 -11.05 -7.97 5.53
N LEU A 121 -9.78 -8.34 5.76
CA LEU A 121 -8.93 -7.67 6.75
C LEU A 121 -8.62 -6.22 6.37
N THR A 122 -8.51 -5.91 5.08
CA THR A 122 -8.38 -4.53 4.58
C THR A 122 -9.64 -3.73 4.89
N VAL A 123 -10.82 -4.28 4.60
CA VAL A 123 -12.10 -3.62 4.91
C VAL A 123 -12.26 -3.42 6.42
N ALA A 124 -11.95 -4.43 7.24
CA ALA A 124 -12.00 -4.30 8.69
C ALA A 124 -11.09 -3.18 9.21
N ARG A 125 -9.87 -3.09 8.69
CA ARG A 125 -8.89 -2.05 9.04
C ARG A 125 -9.41 -0.66 8.69
N ASP A 126 -10.05 -0.47 7.54
CA ASP A 126 -10.54 0.85 7.12
C ASP A 126 -11.80 1.28 7.88
N LEU A 127 -12.68 0.33 8.22
CA LEU A 127 -13.93 0.62 8.91
C LEU A 127 -13.78 0.74 10.44
N ALA A 128 -12.80 0.08 11.06
CA ALA A 128 -12.62 0.13 12.51
C ALA A 128 -12.31 1.55 13.07
N PRO A 129 -11.44 2.37 12.44
CA PRO A 129 -11.24 3.77 12.82
C PRO A 129 -12.47 4.66 12.61
N LEU A 130 -13.42 4.24 11.77
CA LEU A 130 -14.69 4.94 11.53
C LEU A 130 -15.81 4.50 12.48
N GLY A 131 -15.51 3.61 13.44
CA GLY A 131 -16.42 3.20 14.51
C GLY A 131 -17.41 2.10 14.15
N TYR A 132 -17.23 1.43 13.01
CA TYR A 132 -18.03 0.26 12.68
C TYR A 132 -17.71 -0.92 13.61
N HIS A 133 -18.71 -1.76 13.83
CA HIS A 133 -18.53 -3.06 14.48
C HIS A 133 -18.35 -4.15 13.41
N CYS A 134 -17.10 -4.49 13.10
CA CYS A 134 -16.77 -5.53 12.13
C CYS A 134 -16.64 -6.91 12.81
N VAL A 135 -17.26 -7.93 12.24
CA VAL A 135 -17.09 -9.34 12.62
C VAL A 135 -16.59 -10.10 11.40
N VAL A 136 -15.48 -10.81 11.55
CA VAL A 136 -14.91 -11.66 10.49
C VAL A 136 -15.32 -13.10 10.78
N PHE A 137 -15.90 -13.76 9.78
CA PHE A 137 -16.24 -15.16 9.79
C PHE A 137 -15.29 -15.88 8.83
N ASP A 138 -14.57 -16.88 9.32
CA ASP A 138 -13.73 -17.74 8.49
C ASP A 138 -14.20 -19.19 8.66
N GLN A 139 -14.08 -19.97 7.59
CA GLN A 139 -14.34 -21.40 7.62
C GLN A 139 -13.18 -22.14 8.29
N ASP A 140 -11.96 -21.66 8.10
CA ASP A 140 -10.76 -22.31 8.60
C ASP A 140 -10.44 -21.90 10.05
N PRO A 141 -9.75 -22.78 10.82
CA PRO A 141 -9.36 -22.46 12.19
C PRO A 141 -8.37 -21.29 12.32
N LYS A 142 -7.72 -20.89 11.22
CA LYS A 142 -6.71 -19.82 11.17
C LYS A 142 -7.01 -18.88 10.02
N ALA A 143 -7.10 -17.59 10.34
CA ALA A 143 -7.15 -16.52 9.35
C ALA A 143 -5.76 -16.25 8.76
N GLY A 144 -5.72 -15.68 7.56
CA GLY A 144 -4.49 -15.30 6.85
C GLY A 144 -4.49 -15.71 5.40
#